data_AF-A0AAW2T757-F1
#
_entry.id   AF-A0AAW2T757-F1
#
_cell.length_a   1.000
_cell.length_b   1.000
_cell.length_c   1.000
_cell.angle_alpha   90.00
_cell.angle_beta   90.00
_cell.angle_gamma   90.00
#
_symmetry.space_group_name_H-M   'P 1'
#
loop_
_entity.id
_entity.type
_entity.pdbx_description
1 polymer ?
#
loop_
_entity_poly.entity_id
_entity_poly.type
_entity_poly.pdbx_seq_one_letter_code
_entity_poly.pdbx_strand_id
1 'polypeptide(L)'
;MERLDLDSEKFIKKFYIPRYILEPESEAESFEPECPVLVFINSRSGGQLGGELLITYRSILNEKQVIDLTEEAPDSVLRRLFINLEKLKNSGDGTAPELEKKLKIIVAGGDGTAGWLLGVVSDLKLSQPPPIATVPLGTGNNLPFAFGWGKKNPGTDRNSVLSFLDQVWRAKEMKIDSWHILHEAPQGPCDPIAPLELPHSLHAFHRVSSTDDLNVEGYDTFRGGFWNYFSMGYIAQQEEHDLILDLETSLVLLKSYKVLLLAWEALVQYNASY
;
A
#
# COMPACT_ATOMS: atom_id res chain seq x y z
N MET A 1 35.03 1.48 8.31
CA MET A 1 33.58 1.24 8.22
C MET A 1 33.42 -0.27 8.16
N GLU A 2 32.97 -0.91 9.25
CA GLU A 2 32.75 -2.36 9.26
C GLU A 2 31.71 -2.72 8.20
N ARG A 3 32.01 -3.73 7.39
CA ARG A 3 31.09 -4.26 6.40
C ARG A 3 29.98 -4.97 7.18
N LEU A 4 28.76 -4.44 7.13
CA LEU A 4 27.61 -5.08 7.77
C LEU A 4 27.41 -6.46 7.16
N ASP A 5 27.48 -7.49 8.00
CA ASP A 5 27.10 -8.84 7.62
C ASP A 5 25.58 -8.95 7.63
N LEU A 6 25.00 -8.79 6.44
CA LEU A 6 23.56 -8.79 6.22
C LEU A 6 22.93 -10.17 6.48
N ASP A 7 23.70 -11.26 6.46
CA ASP A 7 23.16 -12.60 6.70
C ASP A 7 23.21 -13.00 8.19
N SER A 8 23.78 -12.14 9.03
CA SER A 8 23.83 -12.40 10.47
C SER A 8 22.42 -12.43 11.08
N GLU A 9 22.16 -13.39 11.98
CA GLU A 9 20.89 -13.46 12.72
C GLU A 9 20.55 -12.14 13.43
N LYS A 10 21.59 -11.44 13.91
CA LYS A 10 21.44 -10.13 14.55
C LYS A 10 20.86 -9.09 13.59
N PHE A 11 21.29 -9.07 12.33
CA PHE A 11 20.73 -8.17 11.32
C PHE A 11 19.28 -8.53 11.02
N ILE A 12 18.99 -9.81 10.76
CA ILE A 12 17.66 -10.28 10.39
C ILE A 12 16.64 -10.03 11.51
N LYS A 13 17.03 -10.29 12.78
CA LYS A 13 16.15 -10.06 13.94
C LYS A 13 15.67 -8.62 14.09
N LYS A 14 16.36 -7.63 13.53
CA LYS A 14 15.90 -6.23 13.56
C LYS A 14 14.52 -6.02 12.94
N PHE A 15 14.19 -6.87 11.96
CA PHE A 15 13.00 -6.75 11.13
C PHE A 15 11.80 -7.55 11.65
N TYR A 16 11.98 -8.33 12.71
CA TYR A 16 10.96 -9.25 13.18
C TYR A 16 9.82 -8.53 13.89
N ILE A 17 8.61 -9.03 13.63
CA ILE A 17 7.43 -8.79 14.45
C ILE A 17 7.22 -10.05 15.32
N PRO A 18 7.18 -9.92 16.66
CA PRO A 18 6.86 -11.01 17.57
C PRO A 18 5.55 -11.71 17.21
N ARG A 19 5.52 -13.03 17.31
CA ARG A 19 4.38 -13.83 16.81
C ARG A 19 3.07 -13.48 17.50
N TYR A 20 3.09 -13.25 18.82
CA TYR A 20 1.90 -12.88 19.60
C TYR A 20 1.26 -11.55 19.18
N ILE A 21 2.01 -10.67 18.51
CA ILE A 21 1.49 -9.41 17.95
C ILE A 21 0.68 -9.67 16.67
N LEU A 22 1.07 -10.67 15.89
CA LEU A 22 0.39 -11.07 14.65
C LEU A 22 -0.73 -12.10 14.89
N GLU A 23 -0.54 -12.98 15.87
CA GLU A 23 -1.41 -14.08 16.26
C GLU A 23 -1.62 -14.05 17.79
N PRO A 24 -2.72 -13.44 18.29
CA PRO A 24 -2.95 -13.20 19.72
C PRO A 24 -2.91 -14.44 20.62
N GLU A 25 -3.06 -15.64 20.04
CA GLU A 25 -3.04 -16.92 20.75
C GLU A 25 -1.62 -17.46 20.99
N SER A 26 -0.58 -16.80 20.45
CA SER A 26 0.81 -17.23 20.60
C SER A 26 1.42 -16.79 21.92
N GLU A 27 2.44 -17.51 22.39
CA GLU A 27 3.18 -17.16 23.61
C GLU A 27 3.91 -15.82 23.47
N ALA A 28 3.93 -15.05 24.56
CA ALA A 28 4.60 -13.75 24.60
C ALA A 28 6.12 -13.94 24.66
N GLU A 29 6.83 -13.18 23.83
CA GLU A 29 8.29 -13.18 23.77
C GLU A 29 8.82 -11.76 24.07
N SER A 30 9.85 -11.66 24.92
CA SER A 30 10.52 -10.40 25.18
C SER A 30 11.39 -10.03 23.97
N PHE A 31 10.99 -9.00 23.23
CA PHE A 31 11.67 -8.56 22.02
C PHE A 31 11.68 -7.04 21.94
N GLU A 32 12.83 -6.45 21.59
CA GLU A 32 12.94 -5.01 21.38
C GLU A 32 12.95 -4.71 19.87
N PRO A 33 11.88 -4.11 19.32
CA PRO A 33 11.80 -3.81 17.90
C PRO A 33 12.77 -2.68 17.53
N GLU A 34 13.72 -2.98 16.63
CA GLU A 34 14.57 -1.96 15.98
C GLU A 34 13.88 -1.38 14.74
N CYS A 35 13.39 -2.24 13.85
CA CYS A 35 12.75 -1.85 12.59
C CYS A 35 11.78 -2.95 12.11
N PRO A 36 10.70 -3.24 12.88
CA PRO A 36 9.74 -4.29 12.52
C PRO A 36 9.14 -4.04 11.14
N VAL A 37 9.11 -5.06 10.28
CA VAL A 37 8.64 -4.96 8.91
C VAL A 37 7.50 -5.93 8.64
N LEU A 38 6.36 -5.40 8.18
CA LEU A 38 5.26 -6.19 7.62
C LEU A 38 5.33 -6.15 6.09
N VAL A 39 5.37 -7.31 5.44
CA VAL A 39 5.56 -7.45 4.00
C VAL A 39 4.26 -7.93 3.35
N PHE A 40 3.76 -7.18 2.36
CA PHE A 40 2.65 -7.57 1.50
C PHE A 40 3.16 -7.84 0.09
N ILE A 41 2.83 -8.99 -0.47
CA ILE A 41 3.33 -9.42 -1.78
C ILE A 41 2.15 -9.86 -2.63
N ASN A 42 1.99 -9.29 -3.82
CA ASN A 42 1.12 -9.86 -4.83
C ASN A 42 1.90 -10.94 -5.59
N SER A 43 1.69 -12.22 -5.26
CA SER A 43 2.45 -13.34 -5.81
C SER A 43 2.28 -13.53 -7.33
N ARG A 44 1.22 -12.96 -7.91
CA ARG A 44 0.96 -12.98 -9.37
C ARG A 44 1.65 -11.84 -10.14
N SER A 45 2.22 -10.85 -9.46
CA SER A 45 2.88 -9.71 -10.10
C SER A 45 4.26 -10.06 -10.66
N GLY A 46 4.67 -9.33 -11.70
CA GLY A 46 6.04 -9.37 -12.23
C GLY A 46 6.43 -10.63 -12.99
N GLY A 47 5.47 -11.41 -13.51
CA GLY A 47 5.79 -12.63 -14.26
C GLY A 47 6.44 -13.71 -13.37
N GLN A 48 5.80 -14.01 -12.24
CA GLN A 48 6.24 -14.94 -11.18
C GLN A 48 7.29 -14.42 -10.19
N LEU A 49 7.89 -13.24 -10.40
CA LEU A 49 8.80 -12.63 -9.42
C LEU A 49 8.15 -12.43 -8.04
N GLY A 50 6.83 -12.15 -8.00
CA GLY A 50 6.09 -12.05 -6.74
C GLY A 50 6.09 -13.37 -5.95
N GLY A 51 5.87 -14.50 -6.62
CA GLY A 51 5.89 -15.82 -5.98
C GLY A 51 7.28 -16.19 -5.45
N GLU A 52 8.33 -15.89 -6.21
CA GLU A 52 9.72 -16.09 -5.75
C GLU A 52 10.05 -15.23 -4.52
N LEU A 53 9.67 -13.94 -4.54
CA LEU A 53 9.85 -13.06 -3.38
C LEU A 53 9.10 -13.56 -2.15
N LEU A 54 7.87 -14.07 -2.32
CA LEU A 54 7.09 -14.62 -1.22
C LEU A 54 7.85 -15.74 -0.51
N ILE A 55 8.42 -16.67 -1.27
CA ILE A 55 9.24 -17.77 -0.75
C ILE A 55 10.47 -17.24 -0.04
N THR A 56 11.21 -16.32 -0.68
CA THR A 56 12.45 -15.78 -0.10
C THR A 56 12.20 -15.00 1.19
N TYR A 57 11.20 -14.11 1.23
CA TYR A 57 10.85 -13.37 2.44
C TYR A 57 10.42 -14.31 3.56
N ARG A 58 9.57 -15.31 3.30
CA ARG A 58 9.16 -16.32 4.31
C ARG A 58 10.33 -17.19 4.80
N SER A 59 11.42 -17.30 4.04
CA SER A 59 12.64 -17.99 4.47
C SER A 59 13.54 -17.15 5.40
N ILE A 60 13.37 -15.83 5.40
CA ILE A 60 14.19 -14.87 6.17
C ILE A 60 13.43 -14.35 7.40
N LEU A 61 12.13 -14.14 7.24
CA LEU A 61 11.23 -13.50 8.19
C LEU A 61 10.22 -14.53 8.72
N ASN A 62 9.64 -14.29 9.90
CA ASN A 62 8.44 -15.00 10.35
C ASN A 62 7.39 -15.06 9.20
N GLU A 63 6.85 -16.23 8.95
CA GLU A 63 5.87 -16.46 7.89
C GLU A 63 4.65 -15.51 7.99
N LYS A 64 4.21 -15.20 9.21
CA LYS A 64 3.03 -14.38 9.50
C LYS A 64 3.25 -12.88 9.27
N GLN A 65 4.49 -12.41 9.16
CA GLN A 65 4.79 -11.04 8.73
C GLN A 65 4.94 -10.93 7.20
N VAL A 66 4.74 -12.02 6.46
CA VAL A 66 4.83 -12.05 4.98
C VAL A 66 3.50 -12.54 4.39
N ILE A 67 2.70 -11.57 3.96
CA ILE A 67 1.32 -11.74 3.51
C ILE A 67 1.28 -11.86 1.98
N ASP A 68 0.64 -12.92 1.48
CA ASP A 68 0.25 -13.00 0.08
C ASP A 68 -1.09 -12.27 -0.12
N LEU A 69 -1.08 -11.19 -0.90
CA LEU A 69 -2.25 -10.38 -1.23
C LEU A 69 -3.28 -11.10 -2.09
N THR A 70 -2.93 -12.26 -2.65
CA THR A 70 -3.87 -13.14 -3.36
C THR A 70 -4.63 -14.07 -2.41
N GLU A 71 -4.17 -14.21 -1.16
CA GLU A 71 -4.77 -15.06 -0.13
C GLU A 71 -5.54 -14.24 0.91
N GLU A 72 -4.97 -13.11 1.37
CA GLU A 72 -5.60 -12.25 2.38
C GLU A 72 -5.49 -10.77 1.99
N ALA A 73 -6.63 -10.06 2.06
CA ALA A 73 -6.69 -8.64 1.77
C ALA A 73 -5.99 -7.81 2.87
N PRO A 74 -5.31 -6.70 2.51
CA PRO A 74 -4.52 -5.92 3.46
C PRO A 74 -5.36 -5.24 4.54
N ASP A 75 -6.63 -4.95 4.29
CA ASP A 75 -7.53 -4.37 5.29
C ASP A 75 -7.80 -5.32 6.45
N SER A 76 -8.02 -6.62 6.17
CA SER A 76 -8.18 -7.66 7.19
C SER A 76 -6.94 -7.73 8.08
N VAL A 77 -5.76 -7.83 7.45
CA VAL A 77 -4.48 -7.97 8.16
C VAL A 77 -4.20 -6.75 9.03
N LEU A 78 -4.29 -5.55 8.46
CA LEU A 78 -3.95 -4.32 9.18
C LEU A 78 -4.96 -4.05 10.31
N ARG A 79 -6.26 -4.27 10.10
CA ARG A 79 -7.25 -4.16 11.19
C ARG A 79 -6.95 -5.12 12.32
N ARG A 80 -6.67 -6.40 12.01
CA ARG A 80 -6.29 -7.41 13.00
C ARG A 80 -5.06 -6.98 13.80
N LEU A 81 -4.01 -6.52 13.11
CA LEU A 81 -2.78 -6.04 13.73
C LEU A 81 -3.01 -4.85 14.66
N PHE A 82 -3.62 -3.76 14.18
CA PHE A 82 -3.79 -2.54 14.97
C PHE A 82 -4.79 -2.73 16.13
N ILE A 83 -5.83 -3.54 15.96
CA ILE A 83 -6.72 -3.91 17.08
C ILE A 83 -5.94 -4.68 18.15
N ASN A 84 -5.07 -5.61 17.75
CA ASN A 84 -4.27 -6.36 18.72
C ASN A 84 -3.23 -5.48 19.42
N LEU A 85 -2.54 -4.61 18.69
CA LEU A 85 -1.62 -3.62 19.27
C LEU A 85 -2.32 -2.73 20.29
N GLU A 86 -3.54 -2.26 19.99
CA GLU A 86 -4.34 -1.47 20.93
C GLU A 86 -4.69 -2.27 22.20
N LYS A 87 -5.10 -3.53 22.06
CA LYS A 87 -5.36 -4.41 23.20
C LYS A 87 -4.10 -4.60 24.06
N LEU A 88 -2.95 -4.85 23.44
CA LEU A 88 -1.68 -5.08 24.12
C LEU A 88 -1.20 -3.83 24.87
N LYS A 89 -1.30 -2.65 24.25
CA LYS A 89 -1.03 -1.37 24.93
C LYS A 89 -1.91 -1.19 26.17
N ASN A 90 -3.21 -1.49 26.06
CA ASN A 90 -4.14 -1.39 27.17
C ASN A 90 -3.90 -2.42 28.29
N SER A 91 -3.30 -3.58 27.97
CA SER A 91 -2.88 -4.57 28.97
C SER A 91 -1.50 -4.30 29.58
N GLY A 92 -0.83 -3.21 29.20
CA GLY A 92 0.48 -2.82 29.75
C GLY A 92 1.68 -3.49 29.06
N ASP A 93 1.52 -4.02 27.84
CA ASP A 93 2.64 -4.53 27.05
C ASP A 93 3.54 -3.37 26.60
N GLY A 94 4.80 -3.38 27.03
CA GLY A 94 5.78 -2.33 26.71
C GLY A 94 6.35 -2.42 25.29
N THR A 95 6.23 -3.56 24.63
CA THR A 95 6.74 -3.81 23.27
C THR A 95 5.79 -3.25 22.21
N ALA A 96 4.47 -3.39 22.41
CA ALA A 96 3.44 -2.97 21.47
C ALA A 96 3.53 -1.50 21.03
N PRO A 97 3.65 -0.49 21.93
CA PRO A 97 3.74 0.90 21.51
C PRO A 97 5.04 1.21 20.76
N GLU A 98 6.15 0.59 21.15
CA GLU A 98 7.44 0.75 20.46
C GLU A 98 7.43 0.08 19.09
N LEU A 99 6.77 -1.07 18.95
CA LEU A 99 6.58 -1.74 17.67
C LEU A 99 5.73 -0.89 16.73
N GLU A 100 4.57 -0.40 17.20
CA GLU A 100 3.66 0.44 16.39
C GLU A 100 4.39 1.67 15.85
N LYS A 101 5.20 2.33 16.69
CA LYS A 101 5.96 3.53 16.32
C LYS A 101 7.06 3.27 15.29
N LYS A 102 7.67 2.07 15.31
CA LYS A 102 8.80 1.71 14.44
C LYS A 102 8.40 0.83 13.25
N LEU A 103 7.13 0.46 13.14
CA LEU A 103 6.60 -0.41 12.10
C LEU A 103 6.77 0.21 10.73
N LYS A 104 7.41 -0.53 9.83
CA LYS A 104 7.47 -0.21 8.40
C LYS A 104 6.73 -1.26 7.61
N ILE A 105 6.21 -0.87 6.45
CA ILE A 105 5.53 -1.78 5.54
C ILE A 105 6.31 -1.88 4.23
N ILE A 106 6.42 -3.09 3.68
CA ILE A 106 6.88 -3.31 2.31
C ILE A 106 5.70 -3.81 1.48
N VAL A 107 5.53 -3.27 0.27
CA VAL A 107 4.58 -3.79 -0.71
C VAL A 107 5.29 -4.17 -2.00
N ALA A 108 5.16 -5.42 -2.43
CA ALA A 108 5.70 -5.91 -3.68
C ALA A 108 4.58 -6.16 -4.70
N GLY A 109 4.60 -5.40 -5.79
CA GLY A 109 3.56 -5.40 -6.80
C GLY A 109 3.76 -4.30 -7.85
N GLY A 110 2.75 -4.09 -8.69
CA GLY A 110 2.67 -2.89 -9.53
C GLY A 110 2.11 -1.69 -8.76
N ASP A 111 2.02 -0.53 -9.43
CA ASP A 111 1.48 0.70 -8.85
C ASP A 111 0.04 0.53 -8.31
N GLY A 112 -0.78 -0.31 -8.95
CA GLY A 112 -2.14 -0.63 -8.48
C GLY A 112 -2.16 -1.38 -7.14
N THR A 113 -1.24 -2.34 -6.94
CA THR A 113 -1.09 -3.06 -5.67
C THR A 113 -0.63 -2.11 -4.56
N ALA A 114 0.33 -1.23 -4.85
CA ALA A 114 0.80 -0.23 -3.90
C ALA A 114 -0.32 0.78 -3.57
N GLY A 115 -1.07 1.23 -4.57
CA GLY A 115 -2.22 2.13 -4.40
C GLY A 115 -3.32 1.54 -3.53
N TRP A 116 -3.64 0.25 -3.71
CA TRP A 116 -4.59 -0.47 -2.86
C TRP A 116 -4.16 -0.40 -1.39
N LEU A 117 -2.91 -0.76 -1.08
CA LEU A 117 -2.41 -0.75 0.29
C LEU A 117 -2.37 0.67 0.89
N LEU A 118 -1.98 1.67 0.10
CA LEU A 118 -2.00 3.08 0.50
C LEU A 118 -3.42 3.55 0.85
N GLY A 119 -4.41 3.14 0.05
CA GLY A 119 -5.83 3.40 0.32
C GLY A 119 -6.27 2.81 1.65
N VAL A 120 -5.97 1.53 1.88
CA VAL A 120 -6.30 0.87 3.14
C VAL A 120 -5.65 1.56 4.35
N VAL A 121 -4.37 1.92 4.28
CA VAL A 121 -3.69 2.62 5.38
C VAL A 121 -4.30 4.01 5.62
N SER A 122 -4.68 4.73 4.57
CA SER A 122 -5.39 6.00 4.67
C SER A 122 -6.74 5.84 5.37
N ASP A 123 -7.49 4.78 5.04
CA ASP A 123 -8.84 4.53 5.54
C ASP A 123 -8.87 4.11 7.02
N LEU A 124 -7.78 3.53 7.52
CA LEU A 124 -7.63 3.20 8.93
C LEU A 124 -7.52 4.44 9.83
N LYS A 125 -7.24 5.62 9.28
CA LYS A 125 -7.13 6.90 10.01
C LYS A 125 -6.24 6.81 11.25
N LEU A 126 -5.13 6.09 11.13
CA LEU A 126 -4.14 5.90 12.20
C LEU A 126 -3.54 7.25 12.59
N SER A 127 -3.31 7.48 13.88
CA SER A 127 -2.64 8.68 14.37
C SER A 127 -1.19 8.77 13.87
N GLN A 128 -0.54 7.61 13.73
CA GLN A 128 0.80 7.44 13.18
C GLN A 128 0.77 6.29 12.15
N PRO A 129 0.47 6.58 10.87
CA PRO A 129 0.48 5.54 9.85
C PRO A 129 1.91 5.04 9.58
N PRO A 130 2.13 3.72 9.44
CA PRO A 130 3.46 3.19 9.15
C PRO A 130 3.90 3.59 7.74
N PRO A 131 5.18 3.95 7.54
CA PRO A 131 5.69 4.31 6.22
C PRO A 131 5.85 3.07 5.34
N ILE A 132 5.53 3.22 4.05
CA ILE A 132 5.51 2.12 3.08
C ILE A 132 6.70 2.22 2.10
N ALA A 133 7.42 1.13 1.89
CA ALA A 133 8.37 0.95 0.79
C ALA A 133 7.75 0.09 -0.31
N THR A 134 8.02 0.43 -1.56
CA THR A 134 7.42 -0.23 -2.73
C THR A 134 8.48 -1.01 -3.51
N VAL A 135 8.29 -2.31 -3.69
CA VAL A 135 9.13 -3.16 -4.55
C VAL A 135 8.52 -3.19 -5.97
N PRO A 136 9.24 -2.70 -6.99
CA PRO A 136 8.74 -2.57 -8.36
C PRO A 136 8.59 -3.92 -9.09
N LEU A 137 7.38 -4.49 -9.11
CA LEU A 137 7.04 -5.71 -9.86
C LEU A 137 6.15 -5.46 -11.09
N GLY A 138 5.71 -4.22 -11.34
CA GLY A 138 4.88 -3.87 -12.49
C GLY A 138 5.70 -3.50 -13.75
N THR A 139 5.01 -3.08 -14.81
CA THR A 139 5.65 -2.60 -16.05
C THR A 139 5.91 -1.09 -16.02
N GLY A 140 5.04 -0.31 -15.36
CA GLY A 140 5.15 1.16 -15.23
C GLY A 140 6.05 1.61 -14.08
N ASN A 141 5.84 1.06 -12.88
CA ASN A 141 6.62 1.27 -11.66
C ASN A 141 6.94 2.76 -11.40
N ASN A 142 5.95 3.63 -11.60
CA ASN A 142 6.13 5.06 -11.46
C ASN A 142 6.29 5.45 -9.99
N LEU A 143 5.54 4.79 -9.08
CA LEU A 143 5.60 5.07 -7.65
C LEU A 143 6.96 4.68 -7.06
N PRO A 144 7.44 3.43 -7.13
CA PRO A 144 8.78 3.07 -6.64
C PRO A 144 9.89 3.94 -7.24
N PHE A 145 9.80 4.29 -8.52
CA PHE A 145 10.77 5.18 -9.16
C PHE A 145 10.79 6.58 -8.54
N ALA A 146 9.63 7.20 -8.32
CA ALA A 146 9.51 8.54 -7.73
C ALA A 146 10.11 8.64 -6.32
N PHE A 147 10.14 7.52 -5.58
CA PHE A 147 10.67 7.43 -4.21
C PHE A 147 12.10 6.83 -4.15
N GLY A 148 12.74 6.62 -5.31
CA GLY A 148 14.13 6.18 -5.40
C GLY A 148 14.36 4.69 -5.19
N TRP A 149 13.33 3.85 -5.34
CA TRP A 149 13.43 2.38 -5.30
C TRP A 149 13.75 1.76 -6.66
N GLY A 150 13.88 2.60 -7.70
CA GLY A 150 14.16 2.17 -9.07
C GLY A 150 12.93 1.71 -9.85
N LYS A 151 13.13 1.39 -11.14
CA LYS A 151 12.06 0.95 -12.06
C LYS A 151 11.91 -0.56 -12.16
N LYS A 152 12.87 -1.33 -11.62
CA LYS A 152 12.92 -2.80 -11.76
C LYS A 152 13.24 -3.41 -10.41
N ASN A 153 12.68 -4.60 -10.17
CA ASN A 153 12.96 -5.38 -8.98
C ASN A 153 14.48 -5.59 -8.83
N PRO A 154 15.08 -5.32 -7.65
CA PRO A 154 16.51 -5.51 -7.43
C PRO A 154 16.97 -6.98 -7.52
N GLY A 155 16.05 -7.93 -7.32
CA GLY A 155 16.29 -9.37 -7.37
C GLY A 155 15.31 -10.12 -6.46
N THR A 156 15.23 -11.44 -6.59
CA THR A 156 14.35 -12.31 -5.78
C THR A 156 15.12 -13.23 -4.85
N ASP A 157 16.45 -13.30 -4.99
CA ASP A 157 17.32 -14.09 -4.14
C ASP A 157 17.51 -13.49 -2.75
N ARG A 158 18.02 -14.31 -1.82
CA ARG A 158 18.21 -13.94 -0.42
C ARG A 158 19.05 -12.67 -0.24
N ASN A 159 20.15 -12.51 -0.99
CA ASN A 159 21.02 -11.34 -0.82
C ASN A 159 20.32 -10.06 -1.29
N SER A 160 19.56 -10.14 -2.38
CA SER A 160 18.74 -9.03 -2.87
C SER A 160 17.68 -8.62 -1.84
N VAL A 161 17.01 -9.58 -1.19
CA VAL A 161 16.01 -9.29 -0.14
C VAL A 161 16.66 -8.68 1.11
N LEU A 162 17.78 -9.24 1.58
CA LEU A 162 18.51 -8.69 2.73
C LEU A 162 19.04 -7.27 2.47
N SER A 163 19.55 -7.02 1.26
CA SER A 163 19.94 -5.68 0.80
C SER A 163 18.76 -4.72 0.80
N PHE A 164 17.59 -5.15 0.31
CA PHE A 164 16.39 -4.33 0.33
C PHE A 164 15.92 -4.01 1.76
N LEU A 165 15.98 -4.97 2.69
CA LEU A 165 15.69 -4.74 4.10
C LEU A 165 16.65 -3.71 4.74
N ASP A 166 17.94 -3.73 4.43
CA ASP A 166 18.89 -2.69 4.88
C ASP A 166 18.53 -1.31 4.33
N GLN A 167 18.12 -1.23 3.05
CA GLN A 167 17.64 0.01 2.44
C GLN A 167 16.38 0.53 3.13
N VAL A 168 15.40 -0.34 3.40
CA VAL A 168 14.15 0.00 4.12
C VAL A 168 14.45 0.50 5.54
N TRP A 169 15.40 -0.12 6.23
CA TRP A 169 15.83 0.32 7.55
C TRP A 169 16.37 1.75 7.52
N ARG A 170 17.20 2.07 6.52
CA ARG A 170 17.90 3.36 6.37
C ARG A 170 17.09 4.44 5.64
N ALA A 171 16.02 4.06 4.94
CA ALA A 171 15.21 4.97 4.14
C ALA A 171 14.53 6.04 5.02
N LYS A 172 14.32 7.21 4.42
CA LYS A 172 13.70 8.36 5.09
C LYS A 172 12.19 8.37 4.86
N GLU A 173 11.44 8.72 5.90
CA GLU A 173 10.01 8.92 5.78
C GLU A 173 9.70 10.21 5.03
N MET A 174 8.78 10.15 4.07
CA MET A 174 8.26 11.30 3.34
C MET A 174 6.74 11.31 3.38
N LYS A 175 6.19 12.48 3.69
CA LYS A 175 4.74 12.73 3.61
C LYS A 175 4.35 12.94 2.17
N ILE A 176 3.27 12.30 1.76
CA ILE A 176 2.74 12.43 0.41
C ILE A 176 1.33 12.98 0.46
N ASP A 177 1.00 13.75 -0.57
CA ASP A 177 -0.38 14.15 -0.82
C ASP A 177 -1.14 12.97 -1.45
N SER A 178 -2.42 12.85 -1.12
CA SER A 178 -3.35 11.97 -1.84
C SER A 178 -4.45 12.80 -2.48
N TRP A 179 -4.82 12.42 -3.69
CA TRP A 179 -5.97 13.00 -4.40
C TRP A 179 -7.08 11.97 -4.41
N HIS A 180 -8.27 12.39 -3.97
CA HIS A 180 -9.47 11.61 -4.18
C HIS A 180 -10.21 12.16 -5.37
N ILE A 181 -10.65 11.26 -6.22
CA ILE A 181 -11.47 11.58 -7.37
C ILE A 181 -12.88 11.12 -7.07
N LEU A 182 -13.82 12.06 -7.13
CA LEU A 182 -15.24 11.75 -7.24
C LEU A 182 -15.61 11.76 -8.73
N HIS A 183 -16.23 10.68 -9.19
CA HIS A 183 -16.78 10.60 -10.54
C HIS A 183 -18.27 10.36 -10.45
N GLU A 184 -19.06 11.29 -10.97
CA GLU A 184 -20.51 11.23 -11.07
C GLU A 184 -20.88 10.88 -12.51
N ALA A 185 -21.59 9.77 -12.73
CA ALA A 185 -22.11 9.39 -14.05
C ALA A 185 -23.65 9.30 -14.04
N PRO A 186 -24.36 9.82 -15.06
CA PRO A 186 -25.82 9.71 -15.13
C PRO A 186 -26.27 8.25 -15.07
N GLN A 187 -27.33 7.97 -14.32
CA GLN A 187 -28.00 6.66 -14.34
C GLN A 187 -28.67 6.46 -15.70
N GLY A 188 -27.93 5.87 -16.65
CA GLY A 188 -28.44 5.56 -17.98
C GLY A 188 -29.36 4.33 -17.98
N PRO A 189 -30.21 4.16 -19.02
CA PRO A 189 -31.07 2.98 -19.22
C PRO A 189 -30.28 1.72 -19.62
N CYS A 190 -28.95 1.76 -19.60
CA CYS A 190 -28.12 0.59 -19.86
C CYS A 190 -28.33 -0.44 -18.76
N ASP A 191 -28.73 -1.65 -19.16
CA ASP A 191 -28.78 -2.87 -18.35
C ASP A 191 -27.67 -2.91 -17.29
N PRO A 192 -27.93 -3.48 -16.09
CA PRO A 192 -27.06 -3.36 -14.93
C PRO A 192 -25.62 -3.60 -15.37
N ILE A 193 -24.83 -2.53 -15.37
CA ILE A 193 -23.42 -2.60 -15.65
C ILE A 193 -22.91 -3.63 -14.65
N ALA A 194 -22.55 -4.83 -15.14
CA ALA A 194 -22.02 -5.90 -14.31
C ALA A 194 -20.98 -5.26 -13.40
N PRO A 195 -21.03 -5.51 -12.07
CA PRO A 195 -20.30 -4.71 -11.08
C PRO A 195 -18.90 -4.51 -11.64
N LEU A 196 -18.60 -3.26 -12.06
CA LEU A 196 -17.36 -2.98 -12.76
C LEU A 196 -16.27 -3.67 -11.96
N GLU A 197 -15.49 -4.56 -12.60
CA GLU A 197 -14.22 -4.96 -12.02
C GLU A 197 -13.34 -3.72 -12.02
N LEU A 198 -13.63 -2.83 -11.07
CA LEU A 198 -12.91 -1.60 -10.89
C LEU A 198 -11.46 -2.02 -10.62
N PRO A 199 -10.48 -1.36 -11.27
CA PRO A 199 -9.09 -1.56 -10.92
C PRO A 199 -8.91 -1.45 -9.41
N HIS A 200 -8.02 -2.22 -8.79
CA HIS A 200 -7.81 -2.15 -7.34
C HIS A 200 -7.42 -0.74 -6.81
N SER A 201 -7.04 0.21 -7.67
CA SER A 201 -6.85 1.62 -7.29
C SER A 201 -8.15 2.41 -7.16
N LEU A 202 -9.24 1.90 -7.75
CA LEU A 202 -10.61 2.38 -7.66
C LEU A 202 -11.37 1.37 -6.79
N HIS A 203 -11.38 1.57 -5.48
CA HIS A 203 -12.34 0.86 -4.66
C HIS A 203 -13.68 1.56 -4.82
N ALA A 204 -14.78 0.80 -4.92
CA ALA A 204 -16.07 1.33 -4.53
C ALA A 204 -16.00 1.61 -3.01
N PHE A 205 -15.39 2.72 -2.62
CA PHE A 205 -15.68 3.34 -1.34
C PHE A 205 -17.19 3.32 -1.22
N HIS A 206 -17.71 2.71 -0.13
CA HIS A 206 -19.14 2.52 0.16
C HIS A 206 -19.99 3.34 -0.77
N ARG A 207 -20.69 2.69 -1.74
CA ARG A 207 -21.68 3.30 -2.64
C ARG A 207 -22.26 4.48 -1.88
N VAL A 208 -21.91 5.69 -2.33
CA VAL A 208 -22.05 6.91 -1.52
C VAL A 208 -23.40 6.84 -0.84
N SER A 209 -23.41 6.88 0.50
CA SER A 209 -24.65 6.70 1.26
C SER A 209 -25.71 7.61 0.66
N SER A 210 -26.96 7.18 0.58
CA SER A 210 -28.06 8.08 0.19
C SER A 210 -28.18 9.31 1.11
N THR A 211 -27.42 9.33 2.21
CA THR A 211 -27.31 10.40 3.19
C THR A 211 -26.00 11.20 3.12
N ASP A 212 -25.11 10.94 2.16
CA ASP A 212 -23.91 11.76 1.95
C ASP A 212 -24.29 13.04 1.20
N ASP A 213 -23.82 14.19 1.67
CA ASP A 213 -24.11 15.50 1.05
C ASP A 213 -23.58 15.61 -0.39
N LEU A 214 -22.63 14.75 -0.76
CA LEU A 214 -22.05 14.66 -2.11
C LEU A 214 -22.78 13.67 -3.02
N ASN A 215 -23.87 13.04 -2.57
CA ASN A 215 -24.65 12.13 -3.40
C ASN A 215 -25.68 12.91 -4.21
N VAL A 216 -25.60 12.81 -5.54
CA VAL A 216 -26.57 13.45 -6.45
C VAL A 216 -27.57 12.40 -6.94
N GLU A 217 -28.86 12.64 -6.67
CA GLU A 217 -29.94 11.76 -7.11
C GLU A 217 -29.94 11.66 -8.65
N GLY A 218 -29.91 10.42 -9.18
CA GLY A 218 -29.79 10.17 -10.62
C GLY A 218 -28.36 9.95 -11.13
N TYR A 219 -27.35 9.92 -10.26
CA TYR A 219 -25.94 9.66 -10.61
C TYR A 219 -25.35 8.47 -9.84
N ASP A 220 -24.45 7.71 -10.47
CA ASP A 220 -23.55 6.78 -9.78
C ASP A 220 -22.26 7.51 -9.40
N THR A 221 -21.91 7.46 -8.11
CA THR A 221 -20.74 8.17 -7.57
C THR A 221 -19.62 7.19 -7.20
N PHE A 222 -18.45 7.34 -7.83
CA PHE A 222 -17.25 6.52 -7.59
C PHE A 222 -16.17 7.34 -6.91
N ARG A 223 -15.43 6.72 -5.97
CA ARG A 223 -14.33 7.38 -5.23
C ARG A 223 -13.05 6.57 -5.26
N GLY A 224 -11.97 7.14 -5.78
CA GLY A 224 -10.64 6.50 -5.81
C GLY A 224 -9.54 7.38 -5.22
N GLY A 225 -8.58 6.78 -4.52
CA GLY A 225 -7.39 7.45 -4.02
C GLY A 225 -6.21 7.29 -4.99
N PHE A 226 -5.48 8.39 -5.23
CA PHE A 226 -4.33 8.41 -6.14
C PHE A 226 -3.14 9.11 -5.48
N TRP A 227 -1.94 8.58 -5.74
CA TRP A 227 -0.67 9.03 -5.13
C TRP A 227 0.44 9.34 -6.14
N ASN A 228 0.16 9.20 -7.45
CA ASN A 228 1.13 9.50 -8.50
C ASN A 228 0.48 10.19 -9.70
N TYR A 229 -0.38 9.47 -10.42
CA TYR A 229 -1.14 10.02 -11.53
C TYR A 229 -2.50 9.34 -11.65
N PHE A 230 -3.46 10.06 -12.23
CA PHE A 230 -4.73 9.53 -12.68
C PHE A 230 -4.86 9.80 -14.17
N SER A 231 -5.19 8.76 -14.95
CA SER A 231 -5.48 8.89 -16.37
C SER A 231 -6.85 8.26 -16.64
N MET A 232 -7.71 9.00 -17.34
CA MET A 232 -9.01 8.54 -17.77
C MET A 232 -9.05 8.59 -19.31
N GLY A 233 -9.34 7.46 -19.94
CA GLY A 233 -9.58 7.37 -21.37
C GLY A 233 -11.07 7.23 -21.63
N TYR A 234 -11.64 8.12 -22.46
CA TYR A 234 -13.02 8.02 -22.91
C TYR A 234 -13.05 7.35 -24.29
N ILE A 235 -13.85 6.29 -24.44
CA ILE A 235 -14.14 5.71 -25.77
C ILE A 235 -15.48 6.30 -26.21
N ALA A 236 -15.45 7.26 -27.12
CA ALA A 236 -16.67 7.73 -27.78
C ALA A 236 -17.12 6.68 -28.79
N GLN A 237 -18.23 5.99 -28.54
CA GLN A 237 -18.93 5.24 -29.58
C GLN A 237 -19.67 6.24 -30.47
N GLN A 238 -19.31 6.24 -31.75
CA GLN A 238 -19.93 7.07 -32.75
C GLN A 238 -21.17 6.33 -33.26
N GLU A 239 -22.35 6.58 -32.68
CA GLU A 239 -23.61 6.23 -33.33
C GLU A 239 -24.02 7.39 -34.26
N GLU A 240 -24.34 7.04 -35.52
CA GLU A 240 -24.86 7.98 -36.49
C GLU A 240 -26.22 8.49 -35.99
N HIS A 241 -26.31 9.82 -35.87
CA HIS A 241 -27.44 10.65 -35.42
C HIS A 241 -27.44 10.98 -33.91
N ASP A 242 -27.29 12.29 -33.69
CA ASP A 242 -27.35 13.02 -32.43
C ASP A 242 -26.20 12.78 -31.43
N LEU A 243 -25.21 13.68 -31.52
CA LEU A 243 -24.28 14.01 -30.44
C LEU A 243 -25.09 14.52 -29.23
N ILE A 244 -25.61 13.61 -28.41
CA ILE A 244 -25.84 13.90 -27.00
C ILE A 244 -24.49 13.75 -26.31
N LEU A 245 -23.70 14.82 -26.37
CA LEU A 245 -22.67 15.05 -25.37
C LEU A 245 -23.39 15.33 -24.05
N ASP A 246 -23.75 14.28 -23.30
CA ASP A 246 -24.17 14.43 -21.91
C ASP A 246 -22.92 14.77 -21.08
N LEU A 247 -22.59 16.06 -21.15
CA LEU A 247 -21.45 16.75 -20.53
C LEU A 247 -21.64 16.97 -19.03
N GLU A 248 -22.35 16.09 -18.32
CA GLU A 248 -22.54 16.19 -16.87
C GLU A 248 -21.70 15.16 -16.10
N THR A 249 -20.46 14.92 -16.55
CA THR A 249 -19.47 14.19 -15.76
C THR A 249 -18.62 15.16 -14.95
N SER A 250 -18.88 15.24 -13.65
CA SER A 250 -18.12 16.07 -12.71
C SER A 250 -16.94 15.27 -12.15
N LEU A 251 -15.73 15.84 -12.24
CA LEU A 251 -14.53 15.32 -11.58
C LEU A 251 -14.17 16.23 -10.41
N VAL A 252 -14.40 15.78 -9.18
CA VAL A 252 -14.00 16.55 -7.99
C VAL A 252 -12.68 15.98 -7.45
N LEU A 253 -11.65 16.83 -7.41
CA LEU A 253 -10.36 16.51 -6.78
C LEU A 253 -10.37 16.98 -5.33
N LEU A 254 -10.52 16.04 -4.39
CA LEU A 254 -10.38 16.33 -2.97
C LEU A 254 -8.97 16.00 -2.51
N LYS A 255 -8.21 17.01 -2.08
CA LYS A 255 -6.93 16.80 -1.38
C LYS A 255 -7.22 16.22 -0.01
N SER A 256 -6.60 15.08 0.32
CA SER A 256 -6.88 14.40 1.58
C SER A 256 -5.65 13.62 2.08
N TYR A 257 -5.73 13.24 3.36
CA TYR A 257 -4.81 12.61 4.31
C TYR A 257 -3.32 12.36 3.95
N LYS A 258 -2.50 12.48 4.99
CA LYS A 258 -1.04 12.22 4.98
C LYS A 258 -0.79 10.72 5.11
N VAL A 259 -0.44 10.06 4.01
CA VAL A 259 0.23 8.74 4.07
C VAL A 259 1.74 8.97 4.09
N LEU A 260 2.52 7.99 4.56
CA LEU A 260 3.97 8.04 4.55
C LEU A 260 4.53 7.01 3.57
N LEU A 261 5.41 7.45 2.67
CA LEU A 261 6.25 6.56 1.86
C LEU A 261 7.69 6.67 2.33
N LEU A 262 8.43 5.57 2.21
CA LEU A 262 9.88 5.53 2.43
C LEU A 262 10.59 5.96 1.15
N ALA A 263 11.58 6.83 1.30
CA ALA A 263 12.43 7.33 0.23
C ALA A 263 13.86 6.83 0.41
N TRP A 264 14.41 6.23 -0.64
CA TRP A 264 15.79 5.74 -0.64
C TRP A 264 16.73 6.76 -1.30
N GLU A 265 16.67 6.91 -2.62
CA GLU A 265 17.59 7.76 -3.40
C GLU A 265 16.99 9.09 -3.90
N ALA A 266 15.69 9.34 -3.67
CA ALA A 266 14.97 10.47 -4.28
C ALA A 266 15.48 11.88 -3.89
N LEU A 267 16.32 12.01 -2.87
CA LEU A 267 16.85 13.30 -2.42
C LEU A 267 18.21 13.69 -3.02
N VAL A 268 18.85 12.85 -3.84
CA VAL A 268 20.10 13.27 -4.52
C VAL A 268 19.80 14.16 -5.73
N GLN A 269 18.66 14.00 -6.40
CA GLN A 269 18.36 14.78 -7.61
C GLN A 269 17.65 16.12 -7.35
N TYR A 270 16.89 16.26 -6.27
CA TYR A 270 16.14 17.51 -6.00
C TYR A 270 16.90 18.56 -5.16
N ASN A 271 18.00 18.18 -4.48
CA ASN A 271 18.81 19.10 -3.67
C ASN A 271 20.08 19.63 -4.39
N ALA A 272 20.27 19.30 -5.68
CA ALA A 272 21.38 19.81 -6.49
C ALA A 272 21.02 21.07 -7.30
N SER A 273 19.91 21.74 -6.96
CA SER A 273 19.41 22.91 -7.70
C SER A 273 18.79 23.95 -6.77
N TYR A 274 19.60 24.48 -5.84
CA TYR A 274 19.43 25.81 -5.25
C TYR A 274 20.81 26.40 -4.97
#